data_AF-A0A839JAW8-F1
#
_entry.id   AF-A0A839JAW8-F1
#
_cell.length_a   1.000
_cell.length_b   1.000
_cell.length_c   1.000
_cell.angle_alpha   90.00
_cell.angle_beta   90.00
_cell.angle_gamma   90.00
#
_symmetry.space_group_name_H-M   'P 1'
#
loop_
_entity.id
_entity.type
_entity.pdbx_description
1 polymer ?
#
loop_
_entity_poly.entity_id
_entity_poly.type
_entity_poly.pdbx_seq_one_letter_code
_entity_poly.pdbx_strand_id
1 'polypeptide(L)'
;MSFTALLTCSLVIAGLGVLNDTTITQASAVWELRAAGPHLSRWDLFTAGMRIGRDHIASTIYTIVFAYAGAALSTLVLLSLYSQPLDLLLSTEPFAEEIVRTLGSGIGLVLSVPLTTGVAALTVGSAVAAASASSTPRRAKPAHDHAHG
;
A
#
# COMPACT_ATOMS: atom_id res chain seq x y z
N MET A 1 25.52 -3.40 20.04
CA MET A 1 24.37 -3.84 19.23
C MET A 1 24.84 -4.84 18.19
N SER A 2 24.11 -5.92 17.95
CA SER A 2 24.48 -6.91 16.92
C SER A 2 24.13 -6.39 15.52
N PHE A 3 24.95 -6.70 14.52
CA PHE A 3 24.70 -6.38 13.11
C PHE A 3 23.34 -6.92 12.64
N THR A 4 23.00 -8.14 13.05
CA THR A 4 21.69 -8.77 12.77
C THR A 4 20.52 -7.95 13.32
N ALA A 5 20.67 -7.33 14.49
CA ALA A 5 19.62 -6.51 15.09
C ALA A 5 19.42 -5.19 14.30
N LEU A 6 20.51 -4.58 13.82
CA LEU A 6 20.45 -3.40 12.97
C LEU A 6 19.81 -3.72 11.62
N LEU A 7 20.20 -4.84 10.99
CA LEU A 7 19.60 -5.30 9.74
C LEU A 7 18.11 -5.57 9.89
N THR A 8 17.71 -6.32 10.92
CA THR A 8 16.29 -6.61 11.20
C THR A 8 15.51 -5.32 11.38
N CYS A 9 16.04 -4.36 12.16
CA CYS A 9 15.40 -3.07 12.37
C CYS A 9 15.25 -2.28 11.06
N SER A 10 16.32 -2.20 10.25
CA SER A 10 16.29 -1.50 8.97
C SER A 10 15.27 -2.11 8.00
N LEU A 11 15.14 -3.44 7.99
CA LEU A 11 14.18 -4.13 7.14
C LEU A 11 12.74 -3.92 7.62
N VAL A 12 12.49 -3.96 8.92
CA VAL A 12 11.16 -3.64 9.48
C VAL A 12 10.76 -2.23 9.10
N ILE A 13 11.66 -1.25 9.24
CA ILE A 13 11.40 0.14 8.86
C ILE A 13 11.12 0.26 7.35
N ALA A 14 11.92 -0.39 6.52
CA ALA A 14 11.71 -0.41 5.07
C ALA A 14 10.35 -1.03 4.70
N GLY A 15 10.02 -2.19 5.29
CA GLY A 15 8.75 -2.88 5.07
C GLY A 15 7.56 -2.04 5.52
N LEU A 16 7.64 -1.40 6.69
CA LEU A 16 6.60 -0.48 7.17
C LEU A 16 6.41 0.72 6.23
N GLY A 17 7.49 1.27 5.69
CA GLY A 17 7.43 2.37 4.72
C GLY A 17 6.66 1.97 3.46
N VAL A 18 7.02 0.84 2.85
CA VAL A 18 6.35 0.33 1.64
C VAL A 18 4.89 -0.02 1.94
N LEU A 19 4.62 -0.64 3.08
CA LEU A 19 3.25 -0.97 3.48
C LEU A 19 2.40 0.29 3.67
N ASN A 20 2.92 1.30 4.36
CA ASN A 20 2.23 2.56 4.59
C ASN A 20 1.95 3.31 3.28
N ASP A 21 2.92 3.38 2.38
CA ASP A 21 2.74 4.00 1.06
C ASP A 21 1.63 3.29 0.27
N THR A 22 1.67 1.95 0.26
CA THR A 22 0.67 1.14 -0.43
C THR A 22 -0.71 1.30 0.21
N THR A 23 -0.83 1.30 1.54
CA THR A 23 -2.14 1.43 2.21
C THR A 23 -2.76 2.80 1.99
N ILE A 24 -1.98 3.89 2.11
CA ILE A 24 -2.46 5.26 1.88
C ILE A 24 -2.93 5.42 0.44
N THR A 25 -2.13 4.96 -0.52
CA THR A 25 -2.48 5.02 -1.94
C THR A 25 -3.75 4.21 -2.24
N GLN A 26 -3.87 3.00 -1.69
CA GLN A 26 -5.06 2.16 -1.89
C GLN A 26 -6.32 2.74 -1.25
N ALA A 27 -6.23 3.23 -0.01
CA ALA A 27 -7.36 3.86 0.66
C ALA A 27 -7.85 5.09 -0.10
N SER A 28 -6.93 5.92 -0.60
CA SER A 28 -7.25 7.11 -1.40
C SER A 28 -7.94 6.74 -2.70
N ALA A 29 -7.44 5.72 -3.42
CA ALA A 29 -8.09 5.22 -4.63
C ALA A 29 -9.52 4.73 -4.38
N VAL A 30 -9.77 4.00 -3.28
CA VAL A 30 -11.13 3.55 -2.92
C VAL A 30 -12.05 4.73 -2.58
N TRP A 31 -11.52 5.76 -1.91
CA TRP A 31 -12.29 6.97 -1.60
C TRP A 31 -12.66 7.74 -2.87
N GLU A 32 -11.74 7.89 -3.81
CA GLU A 32 -12.00 8.50 -5.12
C GLU A 32 -13.02 7.70 -5.93
N LEU A 33 -12.92 6.37 -5.94
CA LEU A 33 -13.91 5.49 -6.57
C LEU A 33 -15.30 5.67 -5.96
N ARG A 34 -15.41 5.82 -4.63
CA ARG A 34 -16.69 6.13 -3.98
C ARG A 34 -17.21 7.50 -4.37
N ALA A 35 -16.35 8.51 -4.42
CA ALA A 35 -16.75 9.87 -4.77
C ALA A 35 -17.28 9.95 -6.21
N ALA A 36 -16.63 9.24 -7.15
CA ALA A 36 -17.04 9.14 -8.54
C ALA A 36 -18.31 8.27 -8.73
N GLY A 37 -18.46 7.21 -7.94
CA GLY A 37 -19.61 6.31 -7.96
C GLY A 37 -20.30 6.17 -6.60
N PRO A 38 -21.07 7.17 -6.13
CA PRO A 38 -21.71 7.12 -4.82
C PRO A 38 -22.72 5.98 -4.65
N HIS A 39 -23.25 5.49 -5.77
CA HIS A 39 -24.24 4.42 -5.88
C HIS A 39 -23.62 3.02 -5.98
N LEU A 40 -22.30 2.90 -6.15
CA LEU A 40 -21.61 1.62 -6.27
C LEU A 40 -21.80 0.77 -5.01
N SER A 41 -22.02 -0.54 -5.16
CA SER A 41 -22.04 -1.42 -4.00
C SER A 41 -20.63 -1.51 -3.39
N ARG A 42 -20.53 -2.02 -2.15
CA ARG A 42 -19.24 -2.28 -1.52
C ARG A 42 -18.40 -3.28 -2.31
N TRP A 43 -19.05 -4.24 -2.97
CA TRP A 43 -18.39 -5.22 -3.84
C TRP A 43 -17.87 -4.59 -5.14
N ASP A 44 -18.61 -3.66 -5.73
CA ASP A 44 -18.15 -2.94 -6.92
C ASP A 44 -16.94 -2.06 -6.59
N LEU A 45 -16.95 -1.39 -5.43
CA LEU A 45 -15.78 -0.65 -4.95
C LEU A 45 -14.58 -1.56 -4.70
N PHE A 46 -14.80 -2.71 -4.04
CA PHE A 46 -13.72 -3.65 -3.76
C PHE A 46 -13.11 -4.16 -5.06
N THR A 47 -13.92 -4.61 -6.02
CA THR A 47 -13.42 -5.14 -7.31
C THR A 47 -12.74 -4.07 -8.16
N ALA A 48 -13.29 -2.86 -8.22
CA ALA A 48 -12.66 -1.73 -8.90
C ALA A 48 -11.33 -1.33 -8.24
N GLY A 49 -11.31 -1.20 -6.91
CA GLY A 49 -10.10 -0.92 -6.14
C GLY A 49 -9.03 -2.01 -6.32
N MET A 50 -9.42 -3.28 -6.32
CA MET A 50 -8.52 -4.41 -6.57
C MET A 50 -7.89 -4.38 -7.97
N ARG A 51 -8.58 -3.85 -8.99
CA ARG A 51 -7.98 -3.68 -10.33
C ARG A 51 -6.85 -2.65 -10.28
N ILE A 52 -7.09 -1.50 -9.67
CA ILE A 52 -6.07 -0.45 -9.48
C ILE A 52 -4.90 -0.98 -8.64
N GLY A 53 -5.21 -1.64 -7.52
CA GLY A 53 -4.19 -2.19 -6.62
C GLY A 53 -3.30 -3.24 -7.25
N ARG A 54 -3.85 -4.09 -8.14
CA ARG A 54 -3.05 -5.07 -8.89
C ARG A 54 -2.07 -4.41 -9.86
N ASP A 55 -2.51 -3.37 -10.56
CA ASP A 55 -1.65 -2.68 -11.53
C ASP A 55 -0.52 -1.94 -10.79
N HIS A 56 -0.86 -1.29 -9.68
CA HIS A 56 0.13 -0.62 -8.82
C HIS A 56 1.16 -1.60 -8.24
N ILE A 57 0.70 -2.70 -7.62
CA ILE A 57 1.62 -3.65 -6.96
C ILE A 57 2.53 -4.38 -7.94
N ALA A 58 2.05 -4.65 -9.16
CA ALA A 58 2.89 -5.21 -10.21
C ALA A 58 4.09 -4.28 -10.48
N SER A 59 3.84 -2.98 -10.60
CA SER A 59 4.90 -1.98 -10.76
C SER A 59 5.83 -1.93 -9.54
N THR A 60 5.29 -1.92 -8.32
CA THR A 60 6.10 -1.90 -7.09
C THR A 60 7.02 -3.12 -7.00
N ILE A 61 6.51 -4.31 -7.31
CA ILE A 61 7.29 -5.55 -7.31
C ILE A 61 8.43 -5.46 -8.33
N TYR A 62 8.18 -4.99 -9.56
CA TYR A 62 9.23 -4.83 -10.56
C TYR A 62 10.33 -3.89 -10.10
N THR A 63 9.98 -2.77 -9.47
CA THR A 63 10.96 -1.84 -8.91
C THR A 63 11.80 -2.50 -7.81
N ILE A 64 11.18 -3.23 -6.87
CA ILE A 64 11.90 -3.91 -5.78
C ILE A 64 12.84 -4.99 -6.34
N VAL A 65 12.35 -5.82 -7.28
CA VAL A 65 13.16 -6.86 -7.92
C VAL A 65 14.37 -6.26 -8.61
N PHE A 66 14.20 -5.17 -9.36
CA PHE A 66 15.32 -4.48 -10.00
C PHE A 66 16.28 -3.84 -9.01
N ALA A 67 15.78 -3.23 -7.93
CA ALA A 67 16.64 -2.67 -6.89
C ALA A 67 17.48 -3.75 -6.22
N TYR A 68 16.88 -4.89 -5.87
CA TYR A 68 17.59 -6.02 -5.25
C TYR A 68 18.60 -6.66 -6.21
N ALA A 69 18.20 -6.93 -7.46
CA ALA A 69 19.09 -7.48 -8.47
C ALA A 69 20.28 -6.53 -8.75
N GLY A 70 20.02 -5.22 -8.82
CA GLY A 70 21.06 -4.21 -8.98
C GLY A 70 22.02 -4.16 -7.80
N ALA A 71 21.51 -4.21 -6.56
CA ALA A 71 22.33 -4.26 -5.35
C ALA A 71 23.15 -5.56 -5.23
N ALA A 72 22.58 -6.69 -5.69
CA ALA A 72 23.24 -8.00 -5.69
C ALA A 72 24.20 -8.20 -6.89
N LEU A 73 24.23 -7.29 -7.87
CA LEU A 73 24.93 -7.49 -9.13
C LEU A 73 26.41 -7.80 -8.95
N SER A 74 27.11 -7.03 -8.10
CA SER A 74 28.52 -7.26 -7.81
C SER A 74 28.77 -8.63 -7.19
N THR A 75 27.88 -9.08 -6.31
CA THR A 75 27.92 -10.41 -5.70
C THR A 75 27.70 -11.49 -6.75
N LEU A 76 26.72 -11.33 -7.64
CA LEU A 76 26.44 -12.25 -8.74
C LEU A 76 27.64 -12.37 -9.70
N VAL A 77 28.30 -11.25 -10.03
CA VAL A 77 29.52 -11.25 -10.84
C VAL A 77 30.66 -12.00 -10.15
N LEU A 78 30.88 -11.76 -8.85
CA LEU A 78 31.89 -12.50 -8.08
C LEU A 78 31.61 -14.01 -8.05
N LEU A 79 30.37 -14.42 -7.77
CA LEU A 79 29.98 -15.83 -7.80
C LEU A 79 30.24 -16.46 -9.18
N SER A 80 29.93 -15.72 -10.25
CA SER A 80 30.19 -16.15 -11.62
C SER A 80 31.68 -16.33 -11.91
N LEU A 81 32.55 -15.46 -11.39
CA LEU A 81 34.00 -15.54 -11.59
C LEU A 81 34.62 -16.73 -10.83
N TYR A 82 34.14 -17.00 -9.62
CA TYR A 82 34.67 -18.07 -8.76
C TYR A 82 34.01 -19.44 -9.01
N SER A 83 33.10 -19.55 -9.97
CA SER A 83 32.37 -20.79 -10.31
C SER A 83 31.76 -21.47 -9.06
N GLN A 84 31.26 -20.67 -8.12
CA GLN A 84 30.78 -21.19 -6.85
C GLN A 84 29.48 -22.00 -7.02
N PRO A 85 29.37 -23.20 -6.41
CA PRO A 85 28.16 -24.02 -6.47
C PRO A 85 27.01 -23.32 -5.73
N LEU A 86 25.99 -22.90 -6.49
CA LEU A 86 24.81 -22.19 -5.96
C LEU A 86 24.02 -23.03 -4.96
N ASP A 87 23.98 -24.33 -5.17
CA ASP A 87 23.33 -25.34 -4.32
C ASP A 87 23.91 -25.36 -2.90
N LEU A 88 25.24 -25.25 -2.77
CA LEU A 88 25.90 -25.22 -1.47
C LEU A 88 25.59 -23.92 -0.72
N LEU A 89 25.48 -22.82 -1.47
CA LEU A 89 25.24 -21.47 -0.97
C LEU A 89 23.79 -21.31 -0.47
N LEU A 90 22.82 -21.80 -1.24
CA LEU A 90 21.39 -21.80 -0.89
C LEU A 90 21.08 -22.69 0.33
N SER A 91 21.91 -23.70 0.58
CA SER A 91 21.77 -24.61 1.72
C SER A 91 22.33 -24.04 3.03
N THR A 92 22.94 -22.86 3.00
CA THR A 92 23.46 -22.21 4.22
C THR A 92 22.35 -21.51 5.00
N GLU A 93 22.44 -21.56 6.34
CA GLU A 93 21.46 -20.90 7.23
C GLU A 93 21.22 -19.41 6.87
N PRO A 94 22.25 -18.57 6.68
CA PRO A 94 22.04 -17.14 6.41
C PRO A 94 21.28 -16.87 5.11
N PHE A 95 21.48 -17.70 4.08
CA PHE A 95 20.77 -17.59 2.81
C PHE A 95 19.32 -18.07 2.93
N ALA A 96 19.09 -19.20 3.61
CA ALA A 96 17.74 -19.68 3.87
C ALA A 96 16.91 -18.66 4.66
N GLU A 97 17.51 -18.03 5.68
CA GLU A 97 16.89 -16.98 6.49
C GLU A 97 16.49 -15.77 5.62
N GLU A 98 17.37 -15.32 4.72
CA GLU A 98 17.10 -14.20 3.80
C GLU A 98 15.98 -14.51 2.81
N ILE A 99 15.94 -15.74 2.29
CA ILE A 99 14.90 -16.17 1.36
C ILE A 99 13.54 -16.17 2.05
N VAL A 100 13.42 -16.83 3.22
CA VAL A 100 12.15 -16.89 3.97
C VAL A 100 11.69 -15.49 4.35
N ARG A 101 12.61 -14.62 4.77
CA ARG A 101 12.34 -13.22 5.12
C ARG A 101 11.85 -12.41 3.92
N THR A 102 12.51 -12.52 2.77
CA THR A 102 12.12 -11.84 1.53
C THR A 102 10.75 -12.30 1.06
N LEU A 103 10.49 -13.61 1.10
CA LEU A 103 9.18 -14.19 0.75
C LEU A 103 8.08 -13.71 1.71
N GLY A 104 8.33 -13.74 3.02
CA GLY A 104 7.38 -13.23 4.01
C GLY A 104 7.04 -11.76 3.79
N SER A 105 8.04 -10.93 3.51
CA SER A 105 7.85 -9.51 3.19
C SER A 105 7.05 -9.32 1.90
N GLY A 106 7.34 -10.09 0.85
CA GLY A 106 6.62 -10.04 -0.42
C GLY A 106 5.15 -10.44 -0.27
N ILE A 107 4.87 -11.49 0.51
CA ILE A 107 3.49 -11.92 0.81
C ILE A 107 2.75 -10.82 1.58
N GLY A 108 3.39 -10.23 2.60
CA GLY A 108 2.80 -9.11 3.36
C GLY A 108 2.44 -7.92 2.48
N LEU A 109 3.33 -7.56 1.54
CA LEU A 109 3.07 -6.52 0.56
C LEU A 109 1.87 -6.85 -0.35
N VAL A 110 1.80 -8.08 -0.88
CA VAL A 110 0.70 -8.53 -1.73
C VAL A 110 -0.63 -8.57 -0.98
N LEU A 111 -0.63 -8.98 0.28
CA LEU A 111 -1.83 -9.01 1.12
C LEU A 111 -2.28 -7.62 1.59
N SER A 112 -1.38 -6.63 1.64
CA SER A 112 -1.71 -5.26 2.05
C SER A 112 -2.80 -4.64 1.17
N VAL A 113 -2.75 -4.89 -0.15
CA VAL A 113 -3.72 -4.38 -1.12
C VAL A 113 -5.15 -4.88 -0.82
N PRO A 114 -5.45 -6.20 -0.88
CA PRO A 114 -6.81 -6.69 -0.63
C PRO A 114 -7.30 -6.37 0.79
N LEU A 115 -6.43 -6.40 1.80
CA LEU A 115 -6.81 -6.06 3.16
C LEU A 115 -7.23 -4.59 3.27
N THR A 116 -6.42 -3.68 2.73
CA THR A 116 -6.73 -2.24 2.78
C THR A 116 -7.95 -1.92 1.95
N THR A 117 -8.04 -2.45 0.72
CA THR A 117 -9.20 -2.24 -0.16
C THR A 117 -10.47 -2.76 0.48
N GLY A 118 -10.42 -3.94 1.12
CA GLY A 118 -11.54 -4.51 1.87
C GLY A 118 -12.00 -3.61 3.01
N VAL A 119 -11.07 -3.18 3.88
CA VAL A 119 -11.38 -2.28 5.00
C VAL A 119 -11.93 -0.94 4.49
N ALA A 120 -11.33 -0.35 3.47
CA ALA A 120 -11.76 0.91 2.90
C ALA A 120 -13.15 0.80 2.27
N ALA A 121 -13.43 -0.25 1.50
CA ALA A 121 -14.74 -0.46 0.88
C ALA A 121 -15.87 -0.66 1.91
N LEU A 122 -15.57 -1.23 3.08
CA LEU A 122 -16.52 -1.39 4.17
C LEU A 122 -16.77 -0.09 4.94
N THR A 123 -15.73 0.70 5.18
CA THR A 123 -15.75 1.89 6.07
C THR A 123 -16.11 3.18 5.35
N VAL A 124 -15.82 3.29 4.05
CA VAL A 124 -16.14 4.48 3.25
C VAL A 124 -17.66 4.59 3.08
N GLY A 125 -18.23 5.59 3.76
CA GLY A 125 -19.66 5.93 3.70
C GLY A 125 -20.08 6.41 2.32
N SER A 126 -21.33 6.14 1.94
CA SER A 126 -21.91 6.64 0.69
C SER A 126 -21.85 8.17 0.68
N ALA A 127 -21.21 8.78 -0.31
CA ALA A 127 -21.14 10.24 -0.45
C ALA A 127 -22.55 10.90 -0.45
N VAL A 128 -23.59 10.14 -0.77
CA VAL A 128 -25.01 10.51 -0.65
C VAL A 128 -25.41 10.97 0.76
N ALA A 129 -24.84 10.38 1.82
CA ALA A 129 -25.14 10.78 3.21
C ALA A 129 -24.48 12.11 3.61
N ALA A 130 -23.33 12.42 3.03
CA ALA A 130 -22.65 13.71 3.25
C ALA A 130 -23.30 14.85 2.46
N ALA A 131 -23.77 14.57 1.23
CA ALA A 131 -24.51 15.53 0.41
C ALA A 131 -25.93 15.81 0.95
N SER A 132 -26.59 14.85 1.59
CA SER A 132 -27.88 15.08 2.25
C SER A 132 -27.77 15.90 3.55
N ALA A 133 -26.58 15.91 4.18
CA ALA A 133 -26.35 16.71 5.38
C ALA A 133 -26.10 18.20 5.06
N SER A 134 -25.52 18.51 3.89
CA SER A 134 -25.24 19.89 3.45
C SER A 134 -26.43 20.61 2.82
N SER A 135 -27.53 19.91 2.49
CA SER A 135 -28.75 20.50 1.93
C SER A 135 -29.73 21.06 2.97
N THR A 136 -29.35 21.19 4.25
CA THR A 136 -30.19 21.89 5.24
C THR A 136 -30.20 23.39 4.89
N PRO A 137 -31.34 23.98 4.47
CA PRO A 137 -31.36 25.37 4.05
C PRO A 137 -31.08 26.25 5.27
N ARG A 138 -29.94 26.92 5.26
CA ARG A 138 -29.57 27.94 6.23
C ARG A 138 -30.59 29.08 6.13
N ARG A 139 -31.64 29.00 6.97
CA ARG A 139 -32.69 30.02 7.13
C ARG A 139 -32.01 31.39 7.30
N ALA A 140 -32.08 32.21 6.25
CA ALA A 140 -31.56 33.56 6.26
C ALA A 140 -32.23 34.32 7.41
N LYS A 141 -31.42 34.85 8.32
CA LYS A 141 -31.89 35.72 9.40
C LYS A 141 -32.36 37.03 8.75
N PRO A 142 -33.59 37.50 8.98
CA PRO A 142 -34.03 38.77 8.40
C PRO A 142 -33.16 39.89 8.98
N ALA A 143 -32.58 40.69 8.08
CA ALA A 143 -31.89 41.92 8.46
C ALA A 143 -32.93 42.87 9.06
N HIS A 144 -32.81 43.15 10.35
CA HIS A 144 -33.59 44.20 10.98
C HIS A 144 -33.04 45.53 10.46
N ASP A 145 -33.77 46.09 9.51
CA ASP A 145 -33.64 47.46 9.06
C ASP A 145 -34.24 48.36 10.15
N HIS A 146 -33.40 49.16 10.79
CA HIS A 146 -33.83 50.32 11.57
C HIS A 146 -32.92 51.50 11.23
N ALA A 147 -33.23 52.11 10.10
CA ALA A 147 -33.05 53.53 9.90
C ALA A 147 -34.15 54.33 10.62
N HIS A 148 -33.78 55.56 11.01
CA HIS A 148 -34.61 56.71 11.39
C HIS A 148 -35.05 56.87 12.85
N GLY A 149 -34.62 58.00 13.44
CA GLY A 149 -35.10 58.56 14.70
C GLY A 149 -34.08 59.48 15.34
#